data_AF-A0AAW0PK42-F1
#
_entry.id   AF-A0AAW0PK42-F1
#
_cell.length_a   1.000
_cell.length_b   1.000
_cell.length_c   1.000
_cell.angle_alpha   90.00
_cell.angle_beta   90.00
_cell.angle_gamma   90.00
#
_symmetry.space_group_name_H-M   'P 1'
#
loop_
_entity.id
_entity.type
_entity.pdbx_description
1 polymer ?
#
loop_
_entity_poly.entity_id
_entity_poly.type
_entity_poly.pdbx_seq_one_letter_code
_entity_poly.pdbx_strand_id
1 'polypeptide(L)'
;MFATTLAISLGGITASRHLHGDLLQNVLRSPMTFFESTQSGSLLNRFSKEIDSIDCMIPDGLKMMLGYLFKLLEVCIIVLLATPLIGLVLLPLAVLYVVFQRFYVVSSCQLRRLEAVSRSPIYTHFNQSVQGAEVIRAFGEKTRFIQSANQHIDTNQEAYFPRFVATRDRSVSGVKAGRVKVEKRRERRGESVGVRSDTLLLHMYETVPVFSSCRDELLKRSKPPVETLCLRTSKAAGDVAPTLSAEAKT
;
A
#
# COMPACT_ATOMS: atom_id res chain seq x y z
N MET A 1 14.12 -14.26 22.93
CA MET A 1 13.10 -14.68 21.94
C MET A 1 11.75 -14.92 22.61
N PHE A 2 11.59 -15.93 23.48
CA PHE A 2 10.31 -16.16 24.17
C PHE A 2 9.89 -15.01 25.09
N ALA A 3 10.82 -14.47 25.89
CA ALA A 3 10.52 -13.32 26.76
C ALA A 3 10.09 -12.06 25.97
N THR A 4 10.76 -11.77 24.86
CA THR A 4 10.45 -10.60 24.02
C THR A 4 9.12 -10.76 23.29
N THR A 5 8.78 -11.97 22.80
CA THR A 5 7.47 -12.22 22.19
C THR A 5 6.35 -12.13 23.21
N LEU A 6 6.55 -12.66 24.41
CA LEU A 6 5.57 -12.58 25.49
C LEU A 6 5.38 -11.13 25.96
N ALA A 7 6.44 -10.35 26.08
CA ALA A 7 6.36 -8.93 26.42
C ALA A 7 5.57 -8.12 25.37
N ILE A 8 5.84 -8.35 24.08
CA ILE A 8 5.13 -7.68 22.98
C ILE A 8 3.65 -8.09 22.96
N SER A 9 3.33 -9.38 23.13
CA SER A 9 1.93 -9.82 23.16
C SER A 9 1.17 -9.28 24.36
N LEU A 10 1.77 -9.27 25.55
CA LEU A 10 1.15 -8.72 26.74
C LEU A 10 0.94 -7.21 26.61
N GLY A 11 1.94 -6.48 26.09
CA GLY A 11 1.82 -5.05 25.80
C GLY A 11 0.73 -4.75 24.77
N GLY A 12 0.60 -5.58 23.74
CA GLY A 12 -0.47 -5.50 22.74
C GLY A 12 -1.86 -5.66 23.37
N ILE A 13 -2.03 -6.65 24.25
CA ILE A 13 -3.30 -6.89 24.97
C ILE A 13 -3.63 -5.70 25.89
N THR A 14 -2.65 -5.15 26.62
CA THR A 14 -2.88 -3.97 27.46
C THR A 14 -3.27 -2.75 26.64
N ALA A 15 -2.59 -2.51 25.51
CA ALA A 15 -2.91 -1.40 24.61
C ALA A 15 -4.31 -1.55 23.98
N SER A 16 -4.67 -2.76 23.56
CA SER A 16 -6.02 -3.09 23.04
C SER A 16 -7.11 -2.75 24.06
N ARG A 17 -6.92 -3.17 25.33
CA ARG A 17 -7.89 -2.89 26.40
C ARG A 17 -8.05 -1.40 26.65
N HIS A 18 -6.96 -0.63 26.60
CA HIS A 18 -7.02 0.81 26.79
C HIS A 18 -7.73 1.50 25.62
N LEU A 19 -7.36 1.16 24.38
CA LEU A 19 -7.98 1.70 23.17
C LEU A 19 -9.47 1.38 23.12
N HIS A 20 -9.86 0.14 23.45
CA HIS A 20 -11.25 -0.27 23.49
C HIS A 20 -12.05 0.47 24.57
N GLY A 21 -11.45 0.67 25.76
CA GLY A 21 -12.06 1.43 26.84
C GLY A 21 -12.31 2.89 26.48
N ASP A 22 -11.29 3.56 25.91
CA ASP A 22 -11.38 4.96 25.48
C ASP A 22 -12.43 5.13 24.37
N LEU A 23 -12.44 4.22 23.40
CA LEU A 23 -13.37 4.24 22.28
C LEU A 23 -14.82 4.00 22.75
N LEU A 24 -15.04 3.06 23.66
CA LEU A 24 -16.35 2.82 24.26
C LEU A 24 -16.83 4.04 25.06
N GLN A 25 -15.94 4.65 25.87
CA GLN A 25 -16.29 5.85 26.65
C GLN A 25 -16.66 7.03 25.74
N ASN A 26 -15.92 7.23 24.65
CA ASN A 26 -16.20 8.29 23.67
C ASN A 26 -17.53 8.07 22.95
N VAL A 27 -17.87 6.83 22.61
CA VAL A 27 -19.15 6.48 21.98
C VAL A 27 -20.31 6.70 22.95
N LEU A 28 -20.18 6.26 24.21
CA LEU A 28 -21.21 6.46 25.23
C LEU A 28 -21.46 7.94 25.55
N ARG A 29 -20.45 8.80 25.35
CA ARG A 29 -20.55 10.25 25.55
C ARG A 29 -21.08 11.00 24.32
N SER A 30 -21.28 10.32 23.19
CA SER A 30 -21.77 10.95 21.96
C SER A 30 -23.27 11.29 22.05
N PRO A 31 -23.73 12.38 21.41
CA PRO A 31 -25.14 12.80 21.47
C PRO A 31 -26.05 11.81 20.74
N MET A 32 -27.33 11.76 21.11
CA MET A 32 -28.33 10.86 20.52
C MET A 32 -28.41 10.97 18.99
N THR A 33 -28.20 12.17 18.44
CA THR A 33 -28.16 12.43 16.99
C THR A 33 -27.10 11.61 16.24
N PHE A 34 -25.99 11.26 16.90
CA PHE A 34 -24.98 10.37 16.33
C PHE A 34 -25.53 8.95 16.12
N PHE A 35 -26.29 8.45 17.09
CA PHE A 35 -26.89 7.11 17.04
C PHE A 35 -28.09 7.02 16.09
N GLU A 36 -28.81 8.11 15.85
CA GLU A 36 -29.88 8.15 14.84
C GLU A 36 -29.32 8.11 13.41
N SER A 37 -28.17 8.76 13.17
CA SER A 37 -27.52 8.77 11.85
C SER A 37 -26.76 7.49 11.51
N THR A 38 -26.28 6.74 12.52
CA THR A 38 -25.44 5.55 12.34
C THR A 38 -26.17 4.30 12.81
N GLN A 39 -26.43 3.36 11.90
CA GLN A 39 -26.98 2.05 12.28
C GLN A 39 -26.06 1.35 13.29
N SER A 40 -26.59 1.01 14.48
CA SER A 40 -25.84 0.38 15.58
C SER A 40 -25.07 -0.88 15.17
N GLY A 41 -25.63 -1.67 14.24
CA GLY A 41 -24.97 -2.86 13.69
C GLY A 41 -23.72 -2.56 12.86
N SER A 42 -23.72 -1.48 12.07
CA SER A 42 -22.55 -1.06 11.28
C SER A 42 -21.44 -0.54 12.18
N LEU A 43 -21.80 0.20 13.22
CA LEU A 43 -20.88 0.70 14.24
C LEU A 43 -20.18 -0.46 14.97
N LEU A 44 -20.94 -1.45 15.43
CA LEU A 44 -20.38 -2.63 16.11
C LEU A 44 -19.48 -3.45 15.18
N ASN A 45 -19.92 -3.71 13.94
CA ASN A 45 -19.11 -4.45 12.97
C ASN A 45 -17.80 -3.72 12.63
N ARG A 46 -17.84 -2.38 12.56
CA ARG A 46 -16.65 -1.57 12.35
C ARG A 46 -15.72 -1.61 13.56
N PHE A 47 -16.24 -1.51 14.78
CA PHE A 47 -15.44 -1.63 16.00
C PHE A 47 -14.75 -2.98 16.10
N SER A 48 -15.50 -4.07 15.97
CA SER A 48 -14.93 -5.42 16.03
C SER A 48 -13.83 -5.62 14.99
N LYS A 49 -14.04 -5.14 13.76
CA LYS A 49 -13.06 -5.28 12.67
C LYS A 49 -11.83 -4.40 12.85
N GLU A 50 -11.99 -3.16 13.30
CA GLU A 50 -10.86 -2.25 13.53
C GLU A 50 -10.01 -2.73 14.71
N ILE A 51 -10.63 -3.19 15.80
CA ILE A 51 -9.91 -3.73 16.97
C ILE A 51 -9.18 -5.01 16.61
N ASP A 52 -9.82 -5.96 15.94
CA ASP A 52 -9.19 -7.21 15.50
C ASP A 52 -7.98 -6.95 14.59
N SER A 53 -8.11 -6.00 13.66
CA SER A 53 -7.00 -5.62 12.78
C SER A 53 -5.85 -4.97 13.56
N ILE A 54 -6.12 -4.15 14.57
CA ILE A 54 -5.12 -3.49 15.41
C ILE A 54 -4.39 -4.53 16.27
N ASP A 55 -5.14 -5.43 16.89
CA ASP A 55 -4.64 -6.45 17.81
C ASP A 55 -3.76 -7.49 17.11
N CYS A 56 -4.07 -7.81 15.85
CA CYS A 56 -3.26 -8.74 15.08
C CYS A 56 -2.08 -8.03 14.37
N MET A 57 -2.32 -6.90 13.70
CA MET A 57 -1.29 -6.29 12.84
C MET A 57 -0.20 -5.55 13.61
N ILE A 58 -0.52 -4.91 14.74
CA ILE A 58 0.45 -4.11 15.49
C ILE A 58 1.53 -4.99 16.13
N PRO A 59 1.20 -6.05 16.89
CA PRO A 59 2.22 -6.90 17.51
C PRO A 59 3.12 -7.58 16.47
N ASP A 60 2.54 -8.06 15.36
CA ASP A 60 3.30 -8.67 14.27
C ASP A 60 4.24 -7.67 13.61
N GLY A 61 3.77 -6.46 13.31
CA GLY A 61 4.59 -5.39 12.74
C GLY A 61 5.74 -4.99 13.66
N LEU A 62 5.47 -4.81 14.96
CA LEU A 62 6.47 -4.46 15.96
C LEU A 62 7.51 -5.56 16.14
N LYS A 63 7.08 -6.83 16.19
CA LYS A 63 7.97 -7.99 16.29
C LYS A 63 8.92 -8.06 15.10
N MET A 64 8.42 -7.87 13.89
CA MET A 64 9.27 -7.83 12.69
C MET A 64 10.23 -6.64 12.72
N MET A 65 9.74 -5.44 13.05
CA MET A 65 10.56 -4.22 13.09
C MET A 65 11.71 -4.35 14.11
N LEU A 66 11.42 -4.76 15.34
CA LEU A 66 12.45 -5.00 16.37
C LEU A 66 13.42 -6.10 15.94
N GLY A 67 12.92 -7.18 15.33
CA GLY A 67 13.75 -8.25 14.80
C GLY A 67 14.78 -7.74 13.79
N TYR A 68 14.34 -6.94 12.81
CA TYR A 68 15.25 -6.34 11.83
C TYR A 68 16.22 -5.34 12.46
N LEU A 69 15.78 -4.55 13.45
CA LEU A 69 16.64 -3.60 14.15
C LEU A 69 17.77 -4.33 14.90
N PHE A 70 17.46 -5.36 15.68
CA PHE A 70 18.47 -6.14 16.39
C PHE A 70 19.42 -6.86 15.43
N LYS A 71 18.91 -7.38 14.31
CA LYS A 71 19.75 -7.99 13.26
C LYS A 71 20.70 -6.99 12.62
N LEU A 72 20.24 -5.77 12.37
CA LEU A 72 21.07 -4.71 11.81
C LEU A 72 22.14 -4.27 12.80
N LEU A 73 21.79 -4.10 14.09
CA LEU A 73 22.74 -3.80 15.16
C LEU A 73 23.78 -4.91 15.35
N GLU A 74 23.36 -6.17 15.35
CA GLU A 74 24.24 -7.35 15.46
C GLU A 74 25.32 -7.32 14.36
N VAL A 75 24.91 -7.14 13.10
CA VAL A 75 25.85 -7.07 11.98
C VAL A 75 26.75 -5.82 12.06
N CYS A 76 26.19 -4.66 12.42
CA CYS A 76 26.97 -3.43 12.58
C CYS A 76 28.07 -3.58 13.63
N ILE A 77 27.77 -4.16 14.80
CA ILE A 77 28.75 -4.38 15.87
C ILE A 77 29.85 -5.33 15.41
N ILE A 78 29.50 -6.46 14.78
CA ILE A 78 30.47 -7.44 14.30
C ILE A 78 31.43 -6.81 13.28
N VAL A 79 30.90 -6.02 12.34
CA VAL A 79 31.71 -5.35 11.30
C VAL A 79 32.65 -4.31 11.90
N LEU A 80 32.19 -3.51 12.86
CA LEU A 80 33.01 -2.48 13.50
C LEU A 80 34.14 -3.06 14.35
N LEU A 81 33.90 -4.20 15.02
CA LEU A 81 34.94 -4.92 15.77
C LEU A 81 35.96 -5.60 14.85
N ALA A 82 35.52 -6.17 13.72
CA ALA A 82 36.42 -6.86 12.79
C ALA A 82 37.36 -5.89 12.06
N THR A 83 36.83 -4.77 11.54
CA THR A 83 37.64 -3.79 10.82
C THR A 83 37.13 -2.36 11.07
N PRO A 84 37.67 -1.64 12.08
CA PRO A 84 37.15 -0.32 12.45
C PRO A 84 37.32 0.73 11.33
N LEU A 85 38.33 0.59 10.47
CA LEU A 85 38.58 1.49 9.33
C LEU A 85 37.43 1.48 8.30
N ILE A 86 36.70 0.38 8.17
CA ILE A 86 35.55 0.29 7.25
C ILE A 86 34.35 1.11 7.76
N GLY A 87 34.30 1.44 9.06
CA GLY A 87 33.26 2.27 9.64
C GLY A 87 33.16 3.66 8.99
N LEU A 88 34.30 4.24 8.57
CA LEU A 88 34.34 5.55 7.91
C LEU A 88 33.62 5.53 6.55
N VAL A 89 33.69 4.41 5.82
CA VAL A 89 33.00 4.21 4.53
C VAL A 89 31.53 3.84 4.75
N LEU A 90 31.21 3.18 5.86
CA LEU A 90 29.84 2.80 6.21
C LEU A 90 28.94 4.01 6.51
N LEU A 91 29.51 5.06 7.09
CA LEU A 91 28.80 6.29 7.47
C LEU A 91 28.11 7.00 6.28
N PRO A 92 28.82 7.37 5.18
CA PRO A 92 28.17 7.99 4.03
C PRO A 92 27.18 7.04 3.35
N LEU A 93 27.45 5.72 3.37
CA LEU A 93 26.53 4.72 2.82
C LEU A 93 25.22 4.65 3.63
N ALA A 94 25.30 4.76 4.96
CA ALA A 94 24.12 4.79 5.83
C ALA A 94 23.26 6.03 5.60
N VAL A 95 23.88 7.21 5.43
CA VAL A 95 23.16 8.45 5.07
C VAL A 95 22.43 8.29 3.75
N LEU A 96 23.11 7.77 2.72
CA LEU A 96 22.51 7.50 1.42
C LEU A 96 21.32 6.54 1.55
N TYR A 97 21.46 5.46 2.32
CA TYR A 97 20.39 4.50 2.56
C TYR A 97 19.15 5.14 3.22
N VAL A 98 19.34 6.01 4.22
CA VAL A 98 18.23 6.73 4.87
C VAL A 98 17.48 7.60 3.87
N VAL A 99 18.18 8.31 3.00
CA VAL A 99 17.56 9.13 1.96
C VAL A 99 16.72 8.27 1.02
N PHE A 100 17.29 7.18 0.49
CA PHE A 100 16.55 6.23 -0.36
C PHE A 100 15.33 5.62 0.34
N GLN A 101 15.48 5.25 1.61
CA GLN A 101 14.39 4.68 2.40
C GLN A 101 13.22 5.67 2.54
N ARG A 102 13.50 6.96 2.77
CA ARG A 102 12.47 8.00 2.85
C ARG A 102 11.70 8.12 1.53
N PHE A 103 12.41 8.17 0.40
CA PHE A 103 11.77 8.24 -0.92
C PHE A 103 10.93 6.99 -1.22
N TYR A 104 11.41 5.80 -0.85
CA TYR A 104 10.69 4.54 -1.03
C TYR A 104 9.40 4.49 -0.21
N VAL A 105 9.44 4.93 1.04
CA VAL A 105 8.25 4.95 1.93
C VAL A 105 7.17 5.88 1.38
N VAL A 106 7.53 7.09 0.93
CA VAL A 106 6.57 8.03 0.35
C VAL A 106 5.93 7.46 -0.91
N SER A 107 6.74 6.92 -1.81
CA SER A 107 6.25 6.36 -3.09
C SER A 107 5.34 5.15 -2.87
N SER A 108 5.74 4.22 -1.99
CA SER A 108 4.93 3.03 -1.68
C SER A 108 3.62 3.37 -0.98
N CYS A 109 3.60 4.40 -0.13
CA CYS A 109 2.38 4.89 0.51
C CYS A 109 1.40 5.47 -0.52
N GLN A 110 1.89 6.27 -1.46
CA GLN A 110 1.07 6.84 -2.54
C GLN A 110 0.46 5.75 -3.42
N LEU A 111 1.25 4.74 -3.82
CA LEU A 111 0.76 3.59 -4.57
C LEU A 111 -0.32 2.83 -3.80
N ARG A 112 -0.09 2.56 -2.50
CA ARG A 112 -1.07 1.85 -1.65
C ARG A 112 -2.37 2.64 -1.51
N ARG A 113 -2.30 3.97 -1.43
CA ARG A 113 -3.48 4.84 -1.41
C ARG A 113 -4.24 4.80 -2.73
N LEU A 114 -3.53 4.86 -3.86
CA LEU A 114 -4.14 4.82 -5.19
C LEU A 114 -4.87 3.49 -5.41
N GLU A 115 -4.25 2.36 -5.05
CA GLU A 115 -4.84 1.02 -5.11
C GLU A 115 -6.09 0.89 -4.21
N ALA A 116 -6.06 1.48 -3.01
CA ALA A 116 -7.22 1.47 -2.13
C ALA A 116 -8.40 2.27 -2.71
N VAL A 117 -8.13 3.42 -3.33
CA VAL A 117 -9.14 4.28 -3.94
C VAL A 117 -9.72 3.66 -5.22
N SER A 118 -8.90 3.04 -6.07
CA SER A 118 -9.36 2.40 -7.31
C SER A 118 -10.26 1.19 -7.08
N ARG A 119 -10.14 0.52 -5.94
CA ARG A 119 -10.94 -0.67 -5.60
C ARG A 119 -12.36 -0.34 -5.12
N SER A 120 -12.57 0.82 -4.51
CA SER A 120 -13.89 1.24 -3.99
C SER A 120 -15.01 1.30 -5.05
N PRO A 121 -14.84 1.94 -6.23
CA PRO A 121 -15.93 2.07 -7.20
C PRO A 121 -16.41 0.73 -7.77
N ILE A 122 -15.54 -0.29 -7.82
CA ILE A 122 -15.91 -1.65 -8.24
C ILE A 122 -16.97 -2.22 -7.30
N TYR A 123 -16.77 -2.09 -5.98
CA TYR A 123 -17.73 -2.58 -4.99
C TYR A 123 -19.05 -1.81 -5.03
N THR A 124 -18.99 -0.49 -5.22
CA THR A 124 -20.20 0.34 -5.34
C THR A 124 -21.01 0.00 -6.59
N HIS A 125 -20.36 -0.11 -7.75
CA HIS A 125 -21.01 -0.47 -9.02
C HIS A 125 -21.60 -1.89 -8.98
N PHE A 126 -20.90 -2.84 -8.36
CA PHE A 126 -21.40 -4.19 -8.14
C PHE A 126 -22.65 -4.19 -7.27
N ASN A 127 -22.63 -3.47 -6.15
CA ASN A 127 -23.79 -3.38 -5.26
C ASN A 127 -25.01 -2.74 -5.96
N GLN A 128 -24.80 -1.69 -6.75
CA GLN A 128 -25.85 -1.06 -7.57
C GLN A 128 -26.42 -2.02 -8.61
N SER A 129 -25.56 -2.81 -9.27
CA SER A 129 -25.99 -3.78 -10.28
C SER A 129 -26.81 -4.92 -9.68
N VAL A 130 -26.45 -5.38 -8.48
CA VAL A 130 -27.20 -6.43 -7.76
C VAL A 130 -28.57 -5.91 -7.30
N GLN A 131 -28.63 -4.71 -6.74
CA GLN A 131 -29.89 -4.11 -6.28
C GLN A 131 -30.81 -3.71 -7.45
N GLY A 132 -30.25 -3.27 -8.57
CA GLY A 132 -30.98 -2.84 -9.78
C GLY A 132 -31.16 -3.92 -10.86
N ALA A 133 -30.89 -5.19 -10.55
CA ALA A 133 -30.82 -6.26 -11.56
C ALA A 133 -32.12 -6.44 -12.36
N GLU A 134 -33.28 -6.25 -11.71
CA GLU A 134 -34.59 -6.37 -12.35
C GLU A 134 -34.83 -5.26 -13.37
N VAL A 135 -34.50 -4.01 -13.01
CA VAL A 135 -34.61 -2.83 -13.87
C VAL A 135 -33.70 -2.97 -15.09
N ILE A 136 -32.44 -3.36 -14.88
CA ILE A 136 -31.48 -3.55 -16.00
C ILE A 136 -31.96 -4.63 -16.97
N ARG A 137 -32.61 -5.69 -16.47
CA ARG A 137 -33.21 -6.73 -17.31
C ARG A 137 -34.43 -6.23 -18.06
N ALA A 138 -35.29 -5.42 -17.42
CA ALA A 138 -36.50 -4.88 -18.02
C ALA A 138 -36.20 -3.89 -19.16
N PHE A 139 -35.16 -3.06 -19.02
CA PHE A 139 -34.74 -2.09 -20.05
C PHE A 139 -33.79 -2.67 -21.11
N GLY A 140 -33.29 -3.91 -20.95
CA GLY A 140 -32.41 -4.55 -21.93
C GLY A 140 -30.95 -4.02 -21.96
N GLU A 141 -30.58 -3.09 -21.09
CA GLU A 141 -29.30 -2.35 -21.09
C GLU A 141 -28.13 -3.09 -20.40
N LYS A 142 -28.04 -4.41 -20.54
CA LYS A 142 -27.00 -5.23 -19.89
C LYS A 142 -25.60 -4.88 -20.39
N THR A 143 -25.44 -4.69 -21.70
CA THR A 143 -24.14 -4.47 -22.36
C THR A 143 -23.46 -3.20 -21.87
N ARG A 144 -24.21 -2.12 -21.67
CA ARG A 144 -23.70 -0.85 -21.14
C ARG A 144 -23.15 -1.03 -19.72
N PHE A 145 -23.86 -1.75 -18.85
CA PHE A 145 -23.42 -2.03 -17.49
C PHE A 145 -22.17 -2.91 -17.45
N ILE A 146 -22.05 -3.90 -18.34
CA ILE A 146 -20.85 -4.73 -18.47
C ILE A 146 -19.65 -3.88 -18.93
N GLN A 147 -19.84 -3.00 -19.90
CA GLN A 147 -18.78 -2.11 -20.37
C GLN A 147 -18.30 -1.16 -19.26
N SER A 148 -19.22 -0.58 -18.49
CA SER A 148 -18.91 0.22 -17.31
C SER A 148 -18.14 -0.58 -16.25
N ALA A 149 -18.54 -1.83 -15.98
CA ALA A 149 -17.83 -2.70 -15.03
C ALA A 149 -16.39 -2.99 -15.48
N ASN A 150 -16.18 -3.28 -16.77
CA ASN A 150 -14.85 -3.52 -17.33
C ASN A 150 -13.95 -2.29 -17.21
N GLN A 151 -14.46 -1.08 -17.46
CA GLN A 151 -13.68 0.16 -17.30
C GLN A 151 -13.18 0.38 -15.86
N HIS A 152 -14.01 0.08 -14.86
CA HIS A 152 -13.60 0.18 -13.44
C HIS A 152 -12.54 -0.89 -13.09
N ILE A 153 -12.67 -2.10 -13.65
CA ILE A 153 -11.69 -3.18 -13.47
C ILE A 153 -10.35 -2.81 -14.13
N ASP A 154 -10.37 -2.29 -15.35
CA ASP A 154 -9.18 -1.88 -16.10
C ASP A 154 -8.43 -0.77 -15.36
N THR A 155 -9.14 0.23 -14.85
CA THR A 155 -8.54 1.31 -14.05
C THR A 155 -7.87 0.77 -12.79
N ASN A 156 -8.48 -0.22 -12.13
CA ASN A 156 -7.89 -0.86 -10.96
C ASN A 156 -6.70 -1.76 -11.32
N GLN A 157 -6.74 -2.45 -12.46
CA GLN A 157 -5.61 -3.21 -12.98
C GLN A 157 -4.43 -2.31 -13.33
N GLU A 158 -4.66 -1.14 -13.95
CA GLU A 158 -3.62 -0.14 -14.25
C GLU A 158 -2.95 0.37 -12.96
N ALA A 159 -3.72 0.56 -11.88
CA ALA A 159 -3.17 0.95 -10.57
C ALA A 159 -2.43 -0.20 -9.85
N TYR A 160 -2.87 -1.44 -10.01
CA TYR A 160 -2.29 -2.61 -9.34
C TYR A 160 -1.02 -3.14 -10.04
N PHE A 161 -0.99 -3.09 -11.37
CA PHE A 161 0.07 -3.68 -12.19
C PHE A 161 1.49 -3.18 -11.85
N PRO A 162 1.73 -1.87 -11.63
CA PRO A 162 3.05 -1.36 -11.25
C PRO A 162 3.58 -1.97 -9.94
N ARG A 163 2.68 -2.22 -8.97
CA ARG A 163 3.03 -2.84 -7.68
C ARG A 163 3.44 -4.30 -7.86
N PHE A 164 2.71 -5.04 -8.71
CA PHE A 164 3.01 -6.44 -9.00
C PHE A 164 4.34 -6.61 -9.74
N VAL A 165 4.59 -5.80 -10.79
CA VAL A 165 5.84 -5.86 -11.56
C VAL A 165 7.04 -5.49 -10.69
N ALA A 166 6.94 -4.43 -9.87
CA ALA A 166 8.00 -4.04 -8.94
C ALA A 166 8.35 -5.14 -7.92
N THR A 167 7.38 -5.95 -7.52
CA THR A 167 7.59 -7.08 -6.60
C THR A 167 8.27 -8.26 -7.30
N ARG A 168 7.91 -8.52 -8.57
CA ARG A 168 8.46 -9.62 -9.36
C ARG A 168 9.91 -9.37 -9.77
N ASP A 169 10.25 -8.18 -10.25
CA ASP A 169 11.62 -7.85 -10.66
C ASP A 169 12.62 -7.90 -9.49
N ARG A 170 12.18 -7.54 -8.28
CA ARG A 170 12.98 -7.69 -7.05
C ARG A 170 13.32 -9.14 -6.75
N SER A 171 12.38 -10.05 -7.05
CA SER A 171 12.52 -11.49 -6.79
C SER A 171 13.41 -12.17 -7.82
N VAL A 172 13.27 -11.79 -9.10
CA VAL A 172 14.09 -12.33 -10.21
C VAL A 172 15.54 -11.86 -10.11
N SER A 173 15.78 -10.60 -9.74
CA SER A 173 17.15 -10.08 -9.53
C SER A 173 17.84 -10.74 -8.33
N GLY A 174 17.11 -11.05 -7.25
CA GLY A 174 17.63 -11.83 -6.11
C GLY A 174 18.04 -13.26 -6.47
N VAL A 175 17.23 -13.95 -7.29
CA VAL A 175 17.54 -15.31 -7.77
C VAL A 175 18.74 -15.32 -8.72
N LYS A 176 18.89 -14.31 -9.57
CA LYS A 176 20.08 -14.17 -10.44
C LYS A 176 21.35 -13.92 -9.63
N ALA A 177 21.30 -13.07 -8.60
CA ALA A 177 22.43 -12.84 -7.69
C ALA A 177 22.82 -14.10 -6.88
N GLY A 178 21.83 -14.91 -6.49
CA GLY A 178 22.05 -16.21 -5.86
C GLY A 178 22.74 -17.21 -6.79
N ARG A 179 22.37 -17.26 -8.07
CA ARG A 179 23.01 -18.12 -9.07
C ARG A 179 24.46 -17.72 -9.34
N VAL A 180 24.77 -16.43 -9.43
CA VAL A 180 26.14 -15.93 -9.60
C VAL A 180 27.03 -16.27 -8.40
N LYS A 181 26.50 -16.26 -7.17
CA LYS A 181 27.27 -16.59 -5.95
C LYS A 181 27.55 -18.09 -5.80
N VAL A 182 26.72 -18.96 -6.39
CA VAL A 182 26.97 -20.41 -6.47
C VAL A 182 28.01 -20.72 -7.56
N GLU A 183 27.92 -20.06 -8.72
CA GLU A 183 28.91 -20.20 -9.81
C GLU A 183 30.31 -19.75 -9.36
N LYS A 184 30.41 -18.62 -8.65
CA LYS A 184 31.68 -18.14 -8.06
C LYS A 184 32.25 -19.02 -6.94
N ARG A 185 31.44 -19.94 -6.38
CA ARG A 185 31.90 -20.98 -5.43
C ARG A 185 32.44 -22.22 -6.14
N ARG A 186 32.08 -22.44 -7.41
CA ARG A 186 32.68 -23.44 -8.31
C ARG A 186 34.02 -22.96 -8.88
N GLU A 187 34.14 -21.66 -9.16
CA GLU A 187 35.37 -21.05 -9.72
C GLU A 187 36.54 -21.01 -8.71
N ARG A 188 36.26 -20.99 -7.39
CA ARG A 188 37.28 -21.18 -6.34
C ARG A 188 37.82 -22.61 -6.22
N ARG A 189 37.39 -23.54 -7.09
CA ARG A 189 37.95 -24.90 -7.21
C ARG A 189 39.07 -25.00 -8.26
N GLY A 190 39.55 -23.86 -8.75
CA GLY A 190 40.81 -23.76 -9.48
C GLY A 190 40.61 -23.53 -10.98
N GLU A 191 40.37 -22.28 -11.37
CA GLU A 191 40.95 -21.75 -12.59
C GLU A 191 41.10 -20.23 -12.47
N SER A 192 42.34 -19.75 -12.62
CA SER A 192 42.70 -18.35 -12.51
C SER A 192 42.18 -17.60 -13.73
N VAL A 193 41.11 -16.81 -13.57
CA VAL A 193 40.79 -15.76 -14.54
C VAL A 193 40.75 -14.42 -13.80
N GLY A 194 41.71 -13.56 -14.13
CA GLY A 194 41.81 -12.21 -13.62
C GLY A 194 40.57 -11.41 -14.00
N VAL A 195 39.74 -11.10 -13.01
CA VAL A 195 38.54 -10.27 -13.20
C VAL A 195 38.88 -8.83 -12.80
N ARG A 196 39.07 -8.02 -13.85
CA ARG A 196 39.19 -6.57 -13.89
C ARG A 196 38.08 -5.90 -13.05
N SER A 197 38.46 -4.99 -12.16
CA SER A 197 37.59 -4.32 -11.17
C SER A 197 36.51 -3.38 -11.75
N ASP A 198 36.45 -3.21 -13.07
CA ASP A 198 35.61 -2.20 -13.72
C ASP A 198 34.14 -2.62 -13.90
N THR A 199 33.81 -3.91 -13.71
CA THR A 199 32.45 -4.45 -13.95
C THR A 199 31.51 -4.32 -12.73
N LEU A 200 32.03 -4.01 -11.53
CA LEU A 200 31.22 -3.97 -10.30
C LEU A 200 30.53 -2.62 -10.05
N LEU A 201 31.09 -1.52 -10.54
CA LEU A 201 30.46 -0.19 -10.40
C LEU A 201 29.33 0.05 -11.40
N LEU A 202 29.40 -0.56 -12.59
CA LEU A 202 28.35 -0.45 -13.61
C LEU A 202 27.07 -1.22 -13.22
N HIS A 203 27.18 -2.34 -12.51
CA HIS A 203 26.01 -3.13 -12.09
C HIS A 203 25.22 -2.52 -10.91
N MET A 204 25.81 -1.62 -10.12
CA MET A 204 25.06 -0.87 -9.11
C MET A 204 24.22 0.25 -9.74
N TYR A 205 24.71 0.89 -10.81
CA TYR A 205 23.98 1.98 -11.47
C TYR A 205 22.77 1.49 -12.27
N GLU A 206 22.79 0.25 -12.76
CA GLU A 206 21.68 -0.40 -13.49
C GLU A 206 20.50 -0.87 -12.62
N THR A 207 20.53 -0.72 -11.29
CA THR A 207 19.36 -1.01 -10.43
C THR A 207 18.46 0.21 -10.18
N VAL A 208 18.86 1.38 -10.64
CA VAL A 208 18.10 2.65 -10.57
C VAL A 208 17.11 2.92 -11.74
N PRO A 209 17.15 2.26 -12.93
CA PRO A 209 16.37 2.73 -14.08
C PRO A 209 14.86 2.47 -13.94
N VAL A 210 14.42 1.53 -13.09
CA VAL A 210 12.99 1.25 -12.87
C VAL A 210 12.28 2.42 -12.18
N PHE A 211 12.99 3.16 -11.30
CA PHE A 211 12.45 4.33 -10.62
C PHE A 211 12.52 5.61 -11.48
N SER A 212 13.49 5.69 -12.41
CA SER A 212 13.55 6.76 -13.41
C SER A 212 12.39 6.66 -14.40
N SER A 213 12.16 5.46 -14.95
CA SER A 213 11.10 5.23 -15.93
C SER A 213 9.72 5.48 -15.35
N CYS A 214 9.46 5.09 -14.09
CA CYS A 214 8.17 5.35 -13.44
C CYS A 214 7.96 6.85 -13.10
N ARG A 215 9.03 7.59 -12.81
CA ARG A 215 8.98 9.06 -12.60
C ARG A 215 8.67 9.80 -13.89
N ASP A 216 9.25 9.39 -15.01
CA ASP A 216 9.01 10.00 -16.33
C ASP A 216 7.60 9.69 -16.85
N GLU A 217 7.06 8.50 -16.57
CA GLU A 217 5.67 8.13 -16.87
C GLU A 217 4.66 8.90 -15.98
N LEU A 218 4.96 9.08 -14.69
CA LEU A 218 4.12 9.83 -13.74
C LEU A 218 4.19 11.34 -13.94
N LEU A 219 5.34 11.91 -14.32
CA LEU A 219 5.46 13.33 -14.68
C LEU A 219 4.71 13.66 -15.97
N LYS A 220 4.71 12.76 -16.97
CA LYS A 220 3.88 12.90 -18.19
C LYS A 220 2.37 12.85 -17.90
N ARG A 221 1.92 12.16 -16.85
CA ARG A 221 0.51 12.16 -16.41
C ARG A 221 0.18 13.18 -15.31
N SER A 222 1.15 13.98 -14.86
CA SER A 222 0.96 15.03 -13.84
C SER A 222 0.34 16.33 -14.36
N LYS A 223 -0.17 16.38 -15.60
CA LYS A 223 -1.24 17.36 -15.93
C LYS A 223 -2.55 16.76 -15.45
N PRO A 224 -3.11 17.20 -14.31
CA PRO A 224 -4.35 16.65 -13.79
C PRO A 224 -5.51 16.90 -14.78
N PRO A 225 -6.33 15.90 -15.13
CA PRO A 225 -7.69 16.15 -15.57
C PRO A 225 -8.67 16.15 -14.37
N VAL A 226 -8.18 16.32 -13.14
CA VAL A 226 -9.03 16.29 -11.93
C VAL A 226 -9.67 17.64 -11.61
N GLU A 227 -9.18 18.76 -12.14
CA GLU A 227 -9.82 20.07 -11.98
C GLU A 227 -11.03 20.26 -12.90
N THR A 228 -11.15 19.49 -13.98
CA THR A 228 -12.26 19.58 -14.93
C THR A 228 -13.45 18.68 -14.58
N LEU A 229 -13.28 17.68 -13.69
CA LEU A 229 -14.35 16.76 -13.30
C LEU A 229 -15.18 17.24 -12.11
N CYS A 230 -14.58 17.92 -11.13
CA CYS A 230 -15.33 18.49 -9.99
C CYS A 230 -16.21 19.69 -10.37
N LEU A 231 -15.81 20.49 -11.37
CA LEU A 231 -16.64 21.63 -11.81
C LEU A 231 -17.80 21.23 -12.73
N ARG A 232 -17.74 20.06 -13.39
CA ARG A 232 -18.85 19.55 -14.21
C ARG A 232 -19.93 18.84 -13.40
N THR A 233 -19.61 18.22 -12.26
CA THR A 233 -20.62 17.61 -11.39
C THR A 233 -21.39 18.64 -10.56
N SER A 234 -20.82 19.83 -10.31
CA SER A 234 -21.55 20.93 -9.65
C SER A 234 -22.46 21.70 -10.61
N LYS A 235 -22.10 21.85 -11.90
CA LYS A 235 -22.93 22.57 -12.88
C LYS A 235 -24.06 21.71 -13.49
N ALA A 236 -23.92 20.38 -13.52
CA ALA A 236 -24.99 19.48 -13.95
C ALA A 236 -26.07 19.21 -12.88
N ALA A 237 -25.81 19.53 -11.61
CA ALA A 237 -26.78 19.41 -10.52
C ALA A 237 -27.68 20.66 -10.35
N GLY A 238 -27.41 21.75 -11.08
CA GLY A 238 -28.17 23.01 -11.02
C GLY A 238 -29.28 23.20 -12.06
N ASP A 239 -29.33 22.37 -13.11
CA ASP A 239 -30.22 22.59 -14.28
C ASP A 239 -31.33 21.53 -14.46
N VAL A 240 -31.59 20.67 -13.45
CA VAL A 240 -32.67 19.63 -13.51
C VAL A 240 -33.69 19.79 -12.38
N ALA A 241 -34.07 21.03 -12.06
CA ALA A 241 -35.31 21.34 -11.34
C ALA A 241 -35.71 22.77 -11.71
N PRO A 242 -36.69 22.96 -12.63
CA PRO A 242 -38.09 22.96 -12.18
C PRO A 242 -39.12 22.63 -13.29
N THR A 243 -39.67 21.42 -13.38
CA THR A 243 -40.88 21.18 -14.22
C THR A 243 -41.82 20.05 -13.76
N LEU A 244 -41.65 19.48 -12.56
CA LEU A 244 -42.54 18.40 -12.06
C LEU A 244 -43.23 18.75 -10.72
N SER A 245 -43.72 19.98 -10.60
CA SER A 245 -44.55 20.41 -9.45
C SER A 245 -45.95 20.91 -9.86
N ALA A 246 -46.50 20.43 -10.97
CA ALA A 246 -47.79 20.92 -11.49
C ALA A 246 -48.90 19.85 -11.67
N GLU A 247 -48.71 18.56 -11.35
CA GLU A 247 -49.74 17.54 -11.65
C GLU A 247 -50.11 16.61 -10.48
N ALA A 248 -50.08 17.12 -9.25
CA ALA A 248 -50.61 16.38 -8.11
C ALA A 248 -51.38 17.29 -7.13
N LYS A 249 -52.36 18.04 -7.64
CA LYS A 249 -53.44 18.58 -6.81
C LYS A 249 -54.68 18.99 -7.62
N THR A 250 -55.43 17.99 -8.09
CA THR A 250 -56.90 18.00 -8.17
C THR A 250 -57.39 16.59 -8.46
#